data_AF-A0A166KBD9-F1
#
_entry.id   AF-A0A166KBD9-F1
#
_cell.length_a   1.000
_cell.length_b   1.000
_cell.length_c   1.000
_cell.angle_alpha   90.00
_cell.angle_beta   90.00
_cell.angle_gamma   90.00
#
_symmetry.space_group_name_H-M   'P 1'
#
loop_
_entity.id
_entity.type
_entity.pdbx_description
1 polymer ?
#
loop_
_entity_poly.entity_id
_entity_poly.type
_entity_poly.pdbx_seq_one_letter_code
_entity_poly.pdbx_strand_id
1 'polypeptide(L)'
;MNTSGKKFLSILIGISALLLIIASFGDLQISKAVLNQNSIFGNIFQIFGMFPSALIPFISAEIIFIYGLRQKNQISKWILSLSALGFAYWSAWGWVDGWMFYGVTTLNNIKTHQALGAANNSIGATATYSFGLEALFTFIILVIGTFLIYRWLSKKTYEELSQLIVVAIAGIAVVYVSNSIVNTMKVNWGRFRPYEIKEIVSSTKGTFTNWWHLNGATGHQSFPSGHTIAAAAALFLPFFADRKNLKGQKILAYSGLIFTLLMMAARVRIGAHFLSDTTMSLIIAALVTFVATKAIGYSFIEEDSLN
;
A
#
# COMPACT_ATOMS: atom_id res chain seq x y z
N MET A 1 -20.87 -10.68 22.78
CA MET A 1 -19.65 -9.83 22.97
C MET A 1 -18.74 -9.99 21.76
N ASN A 2 -18.60 -8.94 20.96
CA ASN A 2 -17.81 -8.82 19.73
C ASN A 2 -16.30 -9.06 19.95
N THR A 3 -15.82 -10.31 19.92
CA THR A 3 -14.43 -10.63 20.32
C THR A 3 -13.40 -10.47 19.20
N SER A 4 -13.66 -10.95 17.98
CA SER A 4 -12.61 -11.05 16.97
C SER A 4 -12.27 -9.73 16.28
N GLY A 5 -13.27 -8.94 15.88
CA GLY A 5 -13.05 -7.64 15.23
C GLY A 5 -12.42 -6.64 16.18
N LYS A 6 -12.92 -6.56 17.42
CA LYS A 6 -12.31 -5.75 18.48
C LYS A 6 -10.88 -6.18 18.78
N LYS A 7 -10.63 -7.50 18.90
CA LYS A 7 -9.27 -8.02 19.13
C LYS A 7 -8.30 -7.60 18.03
N PHE A 8 -8.68 -7.73 16.76
CA PHE A 8 -7.83 -7.28 15.64
C PHE A 8 -7.53 -5.78 15.72
N LEU A 9 -8.55 -4.95 15.94
CA LEU A 9 -8.37 -3.51 16.05
C LEU A 9 -7.49 -3.13 17.25
N SER A 10 -7.67 -3.78 18.41
CA SER A 10 -6.82 -3.59 19.58
C SER A 10 -5.36 -3.97 19.32
N ILE A 11 -5.11 -5.05 18.57
CA ILE A 11 -3.75 -5.45 18.15
C ILE A 11 -3.17 -4.38 17.22
N LEU A 12 -3.91 -3.96 16.20
CA LEU A 12 -3.48 -2.95 15.23
C LEU A 12 -3.11 -1.62 15.90
N ILE A 13 -3.99 -1.13 16.78
CA ILE A 13 -3.77 0.11 17.54
C ILE A 13 -2.61 -0.08 18.53
N GLY A 14 -2.58 -1.20 19.27
CA GLY A 14 -1.56 -1.48 20.26
C GLY A 14 -0.16 -1.55 19.66
N ILE A 15 0.00 -2.27 18.54
CA ILE A 15 1.26 -2.32 17.79
C ILE A 15 1.64 -0.93 17.27
N SER A 16 0.70 -0.20 16.67
CA SER A 16 0.99 1.13 16.11
C SER A 16 1.43 2.12 17.19
N ALA A 17 0.76 2.13 18.35
CA ALA A 17 1.11 2.99 19.47
C ALA A 17 2.48 2.62 20.06
N LEU A 18 2.72 1.32 20.28
CA LEU A 18 4.00 0.82 20.79
C LEU A 18 5.16 1.20 19.87
N LEU A 19 5.02 0.96 18.56
CA LEU A 19 6.05 1.30 17.58
C LEU A 19 6.30 2.80 17.52
N LEU A 20 5.25 3.63 17.61
CA LEU A 20 5.41 5.09 17.58
C LEU A 20 6.13 5.61 18.85
N ILE A 21 5.83 5.03 20.02
CA ILE A 21 6.54 5.34 21.28
C ILE A 21 8.02 4.97 21.14
N ILE A 22 8.32 3.74 20.70
CA ILE A 22 9.70 3.28 20.49
C ILE A 22 10.43 4.20 19.50
N ALA A 23 9.79 4.51 18.38
CA ALA A 23 10.36 5.37 17.34
C ALA A 23 10.62 6.79 17.83
N SER A 24 9.77 7.32 18.72
CA SER A 24 9.90 8.66 19.27
C SER A 24 11.21 8.85 20.04
N PHE A 25 11.70 7.82 20.72
CA PHE A 25 12.94 7.89 21.50
C PHE A 25 14.13 7.18 20.82
N GLY A 26 13.87 6.33 19.83
CA GLY A 26 14.86 5.41 19.28
C GLY A 26 15.08 5.50 17.77
N ASP A 27 14.37 6.37 17.03
CA ASP A 27 14.44 6.43 15.56
C ASP A 27 15.89 6.43 15.03
N LEU A 28 16.73 7.32 15.56
CA LEU A 28 18.11 7.47 15.10
C LEU A 28 18.94 6.22 15.43
N GLN A 29 18.85 5.71 16.65
CA GLN A 29 19.61 4.55 17.13
C GLN A 29 19.19 3.27 16.40
N ILE A 30 17.89 3.09 16.18
CA ILE A 30 17.32 1.97 15.42
C ILE A 30 17.86 2.02 14.00
N SER A 31 17.76 3.16 13.31
CA SER A 31 18.27 3.28 11.94
C SER A 31 19.79 3.03 11.87
N LYS A 32 20.60 3.51 12.82
CA LYS A 32 22.04 3.18 12.88
C LYS A 32 22.29 1.69 13.01
N ALA A 33 21.54 1.01 13.88
CA ALA A 33 21.73 -0.41 14.17
C ALA A 33 21.30 -1.32 13.01
N VAL A 34 20.22 -0.96 12.30
CA VAL A 34 19.59 -1.84 11.32
C VAL A 34 19.77 -1.40 9.88
N LEU A 35 20.45 -0.31 9.55
CA LEU A 35 20.65 0.08 8.15
C LEU A 35 21.58 -0.89 7.41
N ASN A 36 21.16 -1.35 6.23
CA ASN A 36 21.97 -2.02 5.22
C ASN A 36 21.31 -1.84 3.85
N GLN A 37 21.90 -0.97 3.03
CA GLN A 37 21.41 -0.73 1.68
C GLN A 37 21.59 -1.93 0.73
N ASN A 38 22.42 -2.93 1.09
CA ASN A 38 22.56 -4.17 0.30
C ASN A 38 21.59 -5.27 0.76
N SER A 39 20.58 -4.96 1.56
CA SER A 39 19.61 -5.95 2.03
C SER A 39 18.74 -6.48 0.89
N ILE A 40 18.85 -7.78 0.61
CA ILE A 40 17.98 -8.50 -0.33
C ILE A 40 16.51 -8.39 0.07
N PHE A 41 16.21 -8.61 1.35
CA PHE A 41 14.85 -8.49 1.90
C PHE A 41 14.26 -7.10 1.64
N GLY A 42 15.02 -6.06 1.97
CA GLY A 42 14.63 -4.68 1.74
C GLY A 42 14.34 -4.39 0.27
N ASN A 43 15.17 -4.94 -0.62
CA ASN A 43 15.05 -4.74 -2.05
C ASN A 43 13.86 -5.49 -2.67
N ILE A 44 13.57 -6.72 -2.24
CA ILE A 44 12.38 -7.47 -2.70
C ILE A 44 11.11 -6.67 -2.38
N PHE A 45 10.99 -6.15 -1.17
CA PHE A 45 9.81 -5.34 -0.78
C PHE A 45 9.79 -3.98 -1.48
N GLN A 46 10.94 -3.40 -1.79
CA GLN A 46 11.00 -2.19 -2.62
C GLN A 46 10.41 -2.41 -4.01
N ILE A 47 10.78 -3.51 -4.67
CA ILE A 47 10.29 -3.82 -6.02
C ILE A 47 8.83 -4.23 -5.98
N PHE A 48 8.49 -5.24 -5.17
CA PHE A 48 7.18 -5.90 -5.27
C PHE A 48 6.17 -5.43 -4.23
N GLY A 49 6.61 -4.84 -3.14
CA GLY A 49 5.80 -4.71 -1.94
C GLY A 49 4.70 -3.64 -1.99
N MET A 50 4.70 -2.77 -3.00
CA MET A 50 3.66 -1.75 -3.18
C MET A 50 2.38 -2.27 -3.83
N PHE A 51 2.36 -3.55 -4.24
CA PHE A 51 1.24 -4.12 -4.99
C PHE A 51 -0.16 -3.92 -4.39
N PRO A 52 -0.37 -3.90 -3.04
CA PRO A 52 -1.73 -3.75 -2.52
C PRO A 52 -2.39 -2.44 -2.94
N SER A 53 -1.61 -1.36 -3.11
CA SER A 53 -2.12 -0.06 -3.57
C SER A 53 -2.69 -0.08 -4.99
N ALA A 54 -2.21 -0.99 -5.83
CA ALA A 54 -2.75 -1.21 -7.18
C ALA A 54 -3.78 -2.35 -7.22
N LEU A 55 -3.64 -3.35 -6.35
CA LEU A 55 -4.56 -4.49 -6.28
C LEU A 55 -5.95 -4.07 -5.79
N ILE A 56 -6.04 -3.22 -4.76
CA ILE A 56 -7.34 -2.79 -4.21
C ILE A 56 -8.17 -2.02 -5.25
N PRO A 57 -7.65 -0.99 -5.96
CA PRO A 57 -8.40 -0.32 -7.02
C PRO A 57 -8.67 -1.23 -8.22
N PHE A 58 -7.76 -2.16 -8.55
CA PHE A 58 -7.98 -3.14 -9.62
C PHE A 58 -9.18 -4.05 -9.32
N ILE A 59 -9.25 -4.67 -8.13
CA ILE A 59 -10.40 -5.48 -7.71
C ILE A 59 -11.67 -4.64 -7.70
N SER A 60 -11.59 -3.40 -7.20
CA SER A 60 -12.72 -2.47 -7.14
C SER A 60 -13.26 -2.14 -8.54
N ALA A 61 -12.35 -1.91 -9.50
CA ALA A 61 -12.68 -1.66 -10.90
C ALA A 61 -13.40 -2.87 -11.51
N GLU A 62 -12.87 -4.07 -11.30
CA GLU A 62 -13.47 -5.31 -11.82
C GLU A 62 -14.87 -5.60 -11.24
N ILE A 63 -15.11 -5.25 -9.97
CA ILE A 63 -16.45 -5.31 -9.37
C ILE A 63 -17.42 -4.38 -10.12
N ILE A 64 -17.01 -3.13 -10.37
CA ILE A 64 -17.82 -2.14 -11.10
C ILE A 64 -18.04 -2.57 -12.55
N PHE A 65 -17.01 -3.14 -13.19
CA PHE A 65 -17.08 -3.67 -14.56
C PHE A 65 -18.16 -4.75 -14.69
N ILE A 66 -18.11 -5.77 -13.84
CA ILE A 66 -19.07 -6.88 -13.89
C ILE A 66 -20.48 -6.43 -13.50
N TYR A 67 -20.60 -5.51 -12.54
CA TYR A 67 -21.89 -4.89 -12.21
C TYR A 67 -22.46 -4.10 -13.38
N GLY A 68 -21.62 -3.38 -14.11
CA GLY A 68 -21.96 -2.68 -15.36
C GLY A 68 -22.52 -3.64 -16.41
N LEU A 69 -21.85 -4.76 -16.66
CA LEU A 69 -22.30 -5.77 -17.63
C LEU A 69 -23.69 -6.34 -17.32
N ARG A 70 -24.10 -6.36 -16.04
CA ARG A 70 -25.41 -6.84 -15.59
C ARG A 70 -26.52 -5.78 -15.67
N GLN A 71 -26.21 -4.53 -16.02
CA GLN A 71 -27.23 -3.48 -16.13
C GLN A 71 -28.19 -3.73 -17.30
N LYS A 72 -29.49 -3.50 -17.06
CA LYS A 72 -30.53 -3.58 -18.10
C LYS A 72 -30.44 -2.40 -19.07
N ASN A 73 -30.17 -1.20 -18.56
CA ASN A 73 -30.01 0.00 -19.36
C ASN A 73 -28.67 -0.02 -20.11
N GLN A 74 -28.72 0.10 -21.44
CA GLN A 74 -27.53 0.00 -22.30
C GLN A 74 -26.52 1.13 -22.07
N ILE A 75 -26.99 2.35 -21.80
CA ILE A 75 -26.11 3.50 -21.53
C ILE A 75 -25.33 3.24 -20.23
N SER A 76 -26.03 2.88 -19.15
CA SER A 76 -25.41 2.57 -17.85
C SER A 76 -24.44 1.40 -17.96
N LYS A 77 -24.80 0.35 -18.71
CA LYS A 77 -23.94 -0.80 -18.97
C LYS A 77 -22.61 -0.37 -19.58
N TRP A 78 -22.64 0.34 -20.70
CA TRP A 78 -21.43 0.68 -21.43
C TRP A 78 -20.59 1.73 -20.70
N ILE A 79 -21.21 2.74 -20.08
CA ILE A 79 -20.48 3.74 -19.29
C ILE A 79 -19.72 3.06 -18.15
N LEU A 80 -20.43 2.29 -17.30
CA LEU A 80 -19.80 1.64 -16.15
C LEU A 80 -18.74 0.63 -16.58
N SER A 81 -19.03 -0.18 -17.60
CA SER A 81 -18.10 -1.24 -18.01
C SER A 81 -16.84 -0.67 -18.64
N LEU A 82 -16.96 0.28 -19.57
CA LEU A 82 -15.78 0.86 -20.25
C LEU A 82 -14.94 1.72 -19.30
N SER A 83 -15.58 2.54 -18.44
CA SER A 83 -14.84 3.35 -17.46
C SER A 83 -14.11 2.46 -16.45
N ALA A 84 -14.77 1.40 -15.96
CA ALA A 84 -14.18 0.49 -15.00
C ALA A 84 -13.06 -0.33 -15.61
N LEU A 85 -13.20 -0.81 -16.85
CA LEU A 85 -12.11 -1.52 -17.54
C LEU A 85 -10.91 -0.61 -17.81
N GLY A 86 -11.14 0.64 -18.22
CA GLY A 86 -10.07 1.63 -18.37
C GLY A 86 -9.37 1.93 -17.05
N PHE A 87 -10.11 2.01 -15.95
CA PHE A 87 -9.55 2.19 -14.62
C PHE A 87 -8.78 0.96 -14.11
N ALA A 88 -9.27 -0.25 -14.40
CA ALA A 88 -8.55 -1.50 -14.13
C ALA A 88 -7.21 -1.54 -14.87
N TYR A 89 -7.20 -1.19 -16.17
CA TYR A 89 -5.98 -1.06 -16.95
C TYR A 89 -5.01 -0.04 -16.34
N TRP A 90 -5.50 1.17 -16.00
CA TRP A 90 -4.67 2.20 -15.38
C TRP A 90 -4.04 1.72 -14.05
N SER A 91 -4.82 1.00 -13.23
CA SER A 91 -4.32 0.45 -11.96
C SER A 91 -3.27 -0.66 -12.19
N ALA A 92 -3.51 -1.55 -13.16
CA ALA A 92 -2.55 -2.59 -13.55
C ALA A 92 -1.27 -1.98 -14.14
N TRP A 93 -1.39 -0.91 -14.92
CA TRP A 93 -0.24 -0.20 -15.48
C TRP A 93 0.61 0.41 -14.38
N GLY A 94 0.03 1.18 -13.45
CA GLY A 94 0.78 1.76 -12.33
C GLY A 94 1.48 0.69 -11.46
N TRP A 95 0.90 -0.51 -11.38
CA TRP A 95 1.55 -1.65 -10.74
C TRP A 95 2.82 -2.09 -11.49
N VAL A 96 2.71 -2.33 -12.81
CA VAL A 96 3.82 -2.76 -13.65
C VAL A 96 4.91 -1.69 -13.72
N ASP A 97 4.53 -0.43 -13.87
CA ASP A 97 5.46 0.71 -13.90
C ASP A 97 6.33 0.72 -12.64
N GLY A 98 5.73 0.62 -11.44
CA GLY A 98 6.47 0.53 -10.19
C GLY A 98 7.44 -0.68 -10.14
N TRP A 99 6.98 -1.86 -10.56
CA TRP A 99 7.82 -3.06 -10.61
C TRP A 99 9.01 -2.91 -11.57
N MET A 100 8.75 -2.39 -12.77
CA MET A 100 9.77 -2.19 -13.79
C MET A 100 10.76 -1.11 -13.38
N PHE A 101 10.28 0.01 -12.84
CA PHE A 101 11.12 1.09 -12.35
C PHE A 101 12.12 0.61 -11.29
N TYR A 102 11.63 0.01 -10.20
CA TYR A 102 12.53 -0.45 -9.13
C TYR A 102 13.35 -1.67 -9.55
N GLY A 103 12.79 -2.57 -10.36
CA GLY A 103 13.50 -3.75 -10.88
C GLY A 103 14.67 -3.37 -11.78
N VAL A 104 14.44 -2.51 -12.76
CA VAL A 104 15.48 -2.02 -13.69
C VAL A 104 16.52 -1.19 -12.95
N THR A 105 16.10 -0.31 -12.03
CA THR A 105 17.06 0.47 -11.23
C THR A 105 17.92 -0.43 -10.36
N THR A 106 17.35 -1.45 -9.73
CA THR A 106 18.12 -2.45 -8.98
C THR A 106 19.13 -3.17 -9.87
N LEU A 107 18.71 -3.62 -11.05
CA LEU A 107 19.61 -4.29 -12.00
C LEU A 107 20.74 -3.37 -12.45
N ASN A 108 20.46 -2.08 -12.65
CA ASN A 108 21.47 -1.08 -12.95
C ASN A 108 22.45 -0.93 -11.78
N ASN A 109 21.96 -0.85 -10.54
CA ASN A 109 22.81 -0.76 -9.35
C ASN A 109 23.74 -1.97 -9.22
N ILE A 110 23.26 -3.17 -9.52
CA ILE A 110 24.10 -4.38 -9.53
C ILE A 110 25.22 -4.25 -10.58
N LYS A 111 24.91 -3.77 -11.78
CA LYS A 111 25.89 -3.57 -12.86
C LYS A 111 26.92 -2.49 -12.54
N THR A 112 26.52 -1.44 -11.84
CA THR A 112 27.39 -0.31 -11.46
C THR A 112 28.01 -0.47 -10.07
N HIS A 113 27.87 -1.63 -9.44
CA HIS A 113 28.34 -1.92 -8.08
C HIS A 113 27.83 -0.93 -7.02
N GLN A 114 26.65 -0.36 -7.23
CA GLN A 114 25.94 0.47 -6.26
C GLN A 114 25.06 -0.38 -5.34
N ALA A 115 24.69 0.19 -4.20
CA ALA A 115 23.85 -0.51 -3.24
C ALA A 115 22.43 -0.75 -3.79
N LEU A 116 21.83 -1.90 -3.46
CA LEU A 116 20.50 -2.27 -3.97
C LEU A 116 19.42 -1.24 -3.56
N GLY A 117 19.44 -0.84 -2.29
CA GLY A 117 18.54 0.16 -1.72
C GLY A 117 18.70 1.56 -2.33
N ALA A 118 19.79 1.82 -3.06
CA ALA A 118 19.98 3.09 -3.77
C ALA A 118 18.96 3.31 -4.89
N ALA A 119 18.24 2.27 -5.32
CA ALA A 119 17.16 2.41 -6.29
C ALA A 119 15.99 3.29 -5.80
N ASN A 120 15.91 3.60 -4.50
CA ASN A 120 14.98 4.58 -3.93
C ASN A 120 15.64 5.92 -3.58
N ASN A 121 16.95 6.04 -3.75
CA ASN A 121 17.66 7.29 -3.49
C ASN A 121 17.40 8.19 -4.70
N SER A 122 16.71 9.31 -4.48
CA SER A 122 16.20 10.25 -5.49
C SER A 122 17.27 10.92 -6.38
N ILE A 123 18.51 10.45 -6.33
CA ILE A 123 19.66 10.97 -7.06
C ILE A 123 19.99 9.99 -8.19
N GLY A 124 19.45 10.26 -9.38
CA GLY A 124 19.97 9.69 -10.64
C GLY A 124 19.37 8.38 -11.16
N ALA A 125 18.28 7.87 -10.57
CA ALA A 125 17.60 6.69 -11.11
C ALA A 125 16.69 7.05 -12.30
N THR A 126 17.24 7.14 -13.51
CA THR A 126 16.44 7.07 -14.75
C THR A 126 16.39 5.61 -15.20
N ALA A 127 15.39 4.87 -14.74
CA ALA A 127 15.10 3.56 -15.30
C ALA A 127 14.53 3.75 -16.71
N THR A 128 15.21 3.20 -17.72
CA THR A 128 14.69 3.15 -19.09
C THR A 128 14.31 1.71 -19.42
N TYR A 129 13.05 1.51 -19.81
CA TYR A 129 12.52 0.24 -20.28
C TYR A 129 11.59 0.46 -21.46
N SER A 130 11.41 -0.58 -22.26
CA SER A 130 10.54 -0.53 -23.44
C SER A 130 9.08 -0.42 -23.03
N PHE A 131 8.40 0.60 -23.55
CA PHE A 131 6.95 0.75 -23.43
C PHE A 131 6.20 -0.52 -23.89
N GLY A 132 6.69 -1.20 -24.94
CA GLY A 132 6.07 -2.44 -25.41
C GLY A 132 6.11 -3.58 -24.40
N LEU A 133 7.18 -3.67 -23.60
CA LEU A 133 7.31 -4.68 -22.55
C LEU A 133 6.40 -4.37 -21.35
N GLU A 134 6.35 -3.10 -20.96
CA GLU A 134 5.45 -2.61 -19.92
C GLU A 134 3.97 -2.83 -20.29
N ALA A 135 3.60 -2.48 -21.52
CA ALA A 135 2.25 -2.71 -22.04
C ALA A 135 1.91 -4.21 -22.09
N LEU A 136 2.87 -5.07 -22.49
CA LEU A 136 2.68 -6.52 -22.51
C LEU A 136 2.42 -7.08 -21.10
N PHE A 137 3.24 -6.72 -20.11
CA PHE A 137 3.01 -7.18 -18.74
C PHE A 137 1.71 -6.64 -18.15
N THR A 138 1.37 -5.38 -18.44
CA THR A 138 0.10 -4.79 -18.02
C THR A 138 -1.08 -5.56 -18.62
N PHE A 139 -1.01 -5.91 -19.90
CA PHE A 139 -2.03 -6.70 -20.57
C PHE A 139 -2.16 -8.11 -19.96
N ILE A 140 -1.04 -8.77 -19.67
CA ILE A 140 -1.04 -10.09 -19.00
C ILE A 140 -1.71 -10.02 -17.62
N ILE A 141 -1.34 -9.02 -16.80
CA ILE A 141 -1.96 -8.82 -15.47
C ILE A 141 -3.45 -8.54 -15.61
N LEU A 142 -3.85 -7.68 -16.56
CA LEU A 142 -5.25 -7.37 -16.82
C LEU A 142 -6.02 -8.65 -17.18
N VAL A 143 -5.60 -9.40 -18.20
CA VAL A 143 -6.30 -10.60 -18.66
C VAL A 143 -6.42 -11.66 -17.56
N ILE A 144 -5.31 -11.97 -16.87
CA ILE A 144 -5.31 -12.97 -15.79
C ILE A 144 -6.16 -12.48 -14.61
N GLY A 145 -5.99 -11.23 -14.21
CA GLY A 145 -6.71 -10.61 -13.10
C GLY A 145 -8.21 -10.56 -13.33
N THR A 146 -8.63 -10.04 -14.49
CA THR A 146 -10.04 -10.01 -14.93
C THR A 146 -10.62 -11.42 -14.96
N PHE A 147 -9.90 -12.42 -15.49
CA PHE A 147 -10.37 -13.81 -15.51
C PHE A 147 -10.60 -14.39 -14.10
N LEU A 148 -9.63 -14.21 -13.20
CA LEU A 148 -9.73 -14.71 -11.82
C LEU A 148 -10.88 -14.03 -11.04
N ILE A 149 -10.99 -12.71 -11.17
CA ILE A 149 -12.04 -11.93 -10.51
C ILE A 149 -13.42 -12.25 -11.11
N TYR A 150 -13.52 -12.40 -12.43
CA TYR A 150 -14.75 -12.86 -13.09
C TYR A 150 -15.19 -14.23 -12.59
N ARG A 151 -14.27 -15.19 -12.43
CA ARG A 151 -14.59 -16.52 -11.87
C ARG A 151 -15.09 -16.44 -10.42
N TRP A 152 -14.61 -15.47 -9.64
CA TRP A 152 -15.12 -15.22 -8.29
C TRP A 152 -16.50 -14.55 -8.31
N LEU A 153 -16.67 -13.48 -9.09
CA LEU A 153 -17.88 -12.66 -9.13
C LEU A 153 -19.04 -13.30 -9.93
N SER A 154 -18.77 -14.20 -10.87
CA SER A 154 -19.80 -14.94 -11.61
C SER A 154 -20.67 -15.82 -10.72
N LYS A 155 -20.18 -16.17 -9.52
CA LYS A 155 -20.94 -16.95 -8.52
C LYS A 155 -21.81 -16.09 -7.61
N LYS A 156 -21.72 -14.76 -7.70
CA LYS A 156 -22.43 -13.81 -6.83
C LYS A 156 -23.78 -13.44 -7.42
N THR A 157 -24.79 -13.35 -6.56
CA THR A 157 -26.11 -12.78 -6.89
C THR A 157 -25.99 -11.29 -7.22
N TYR A 158 -27.06 -10.69 -7.75
CA TYR A 158 -27.06 -9.25 -8.05
C TYR A 158 -26.98 -8.42 -6.76
N GLU A 159 -27.65 -8.88 -5.71
CA GLU A 159 -27.69 -8.25 -4.39
C GLU A 159 -26.32 -8.24 -3.73
N GLU A 160 -25.61 -9.39 -3.73
CA GLU A 160 -24.24 -9.47 -3.23
C GLU A 160 -23.28 -8.59 -4.04
N LEU A 161 -23.46 -8.52 -5.35
CA LEU A 161 -22.63 -7.67 -6.20
C LEU A 161 -22.88 -6.18 -5.94
N SER A 162 -24.14 -5.78 -5.71
CA SER A 162 -24.50 -4.41 -5.34
C SER A 162 -23.87 -4.00 -4.01
N GLN A 163 -23.82 -4.91 -3.03
CA GLN A 163 -23.09 -4.68 -1.78
C GLN A 163 -21.58 -4.52 -2.00
N LEU A 164 -20.99 -5.29 -2.92
CA LEU A 164 -19.58 -5.17 -3.29
C LEU A 164 -19.26 -3.84 -4.00
N ILE A 165 -20.22 -3.20 -4.67
CA ILE A 165 -20.01 -1.87 -5.26
C ILE A 165 -19.69 -0.82 -4.20
N VAL A 166 -20.39 -0.86 -3.06
CA VAL A 166 -20.12 0.04 -1.93
C VAL A 166 -18.71 -0.20 -1.39
N VAL A 167 -18.30 -1.47 -1.28
CA VAL A 167 -16.93 -1.85 -0.89
C VAL A 167 -15.90 -1.39 -1.90
N ALA A 168 -16.17 -1.53 -3.21
CA ALA A 168 -15.27 -1.12 -4.28
C ALA A 168 -15.02 0.40 -4.25
N ILE A 169 -16.07 1.20 -4.12
CA ILE A 169 -15.97 2.66 -4.01
C ILE A 169 -15.18 3.04 -2.76
N ALA A 170 -15.47 2.40 -1.62
CA ALA A 170 -14.73 2.63 -0.39
C ALA A 170 -13.25 2.22 -0.50
N GLY A 171 -12.93 1.12 -1.19
CA GLY A 171 -11.56 0.66 -1.41
C GLY A 171 -10.75 1.63 -2.26
N ILE A 172 -11.34 2.14 -3.34
CA ILE A 172 -10.76 3.23 -4.13
C ILE A 172 -10.52 4.44 -3.22
N ALA A 173 -11.56 4.93 -2.53
CA ALA A 173 -11.44 6.09 -1.66
C ALA A 173 -10.33 5.93 -0.60
N VAL A 174 -10.24 4.76 0.06
CA VAL A 174 -9.20 4.47 1.06
C VAL A 174 -7.80 4.61 0.47
N VAL A 175 -7.55 4.03 -0.71
CA VAL A 175 -6.23 4.09 -1.35
C VAL A 175 -5.86 5.53 -1.71
N TYR A 176 -6.74 6.26 -2.39
CA TYR A 176 -6.42 7.62 -2.85
C TYR A 176 -6.34 8.61 -1.70
N VAL A 177 -7.29 8.60 -0.76
CA VAL A 177 -7.27 9.49 0.40
C VAL A 177 -6.01 9.25 1.23
N SER A 178 -5.65 7.99 1.49
CA SER A 178 -4.43 7.66 2.24
C SER A 178 -3.15 8.17 1.54
N ASN A 179 -3.04 7.96 0.22
CA ASN A 179 -1.90 8.45 -0.55
C ASN A 179 -1.85 9.98 -0.60
N SER A 180 -2.99 10.65 -0.78
CA SER A 180 -3.08 12.12 -0.76
C SER A 180 -2.60 12.69 0.57
N ILE A 181 -3.05 12.13 1.70
CA ILE A 181 -2.59 12.56 3.04
C ILE A 181 -1.06 12.42 3.15
N VAL A 182 -0.51 11.27 2.79
CA VAL A 182 0.95 11.03 2.86
C VAL A 182 1.72 11.98 1.95
N ASN A 183 1.25 12.20 0.72
CA ASN A 183 1.92 13.09 -0.24
C ASN A 183 1.92 14.55 0.24
N THR A 184 0.81 15.04 0.80
CA THR A 184 0.75 16.38 1.39
C THR A 184 1.67 16.50 2.61
N MET A 185 1.69 15.49 3.49
CA MET A 185 2.57 15.50 4.66
C MET A 185 4.05 15.48 4.26
N LYS A 186 4.43 14.71 3.24
CA LYS A 186 5.82 14.66 2.73
C LYS A 186 6.36 16.03 2.35
N VAL A 187 5.57 16.83 1.64
CA VAL A 187 5.97 18.18 1.21
C VAL A 187 6.17 19.10 2.41
N ASN A 188 5.32 18.99 3.43
CA ASN A 188 5.35 19.87 4.59
C ASN A 188 6.40 19.48 5.64
N TRP A 189 6.73 18.19 5.76
CA TRP A 189 7.67 17.70 6.77
C TRP A 189 9.13 17.92 6.41
N GLY A 190 9.48 17.81 5.12
CA GLY A 190 10.85 18.07 4.66
C GLY A 190 11.93 17.24 5.35
N ARG A 191 11.58 16.07 5.89
CA ARG A 191 12.48 15.28 6.74
C ARG A 191 13.50 14.53 5.88
N PHE A 192 14.78 14.64 6.22
CA PHE A 192 15.87 13.84 5.64
C PHE A 192 15.65 12.35 5.88
N ARG A 193 16.06 11.50 4.94
CA ARG A 193 16.03 10.05 5.10
C ARG A 193 17.26 9.56 5.87
N PRO A 194 17.21 8.36 6.49
CA PRO A 194 18.35 7.80 7.20
C PRO A 194 19.66 7.74 6.38
N TYR A 195 19.58 7.43 5.08
CA TYR A 195 20.77 7.39 4.23
C TYR A 195 21.35 8.78 3.88
N GLU A 196 20.63 9.87 4.18
CA GLU A 196 21.02 11.25 3.84
C GLU A 196 21.64 12.02 5.03
N ILE A 197 21.60 11.44 6.23
CA ILE A 197 22.03 12.13 7.46
C ILE A 197 23.44 11.73 7.90
N LYS A 198 24.22 12.74 8.29
CA LYS A 198 25.64 12.62 8.63
C LYS A 198 25.89 11.71 9.84
N GLU A 199 24.92 11.66 10.76
CA GLU A 199 25.00 10.84 11.96
C GLU A 199 24.96 9.34 11.65
N ILE A 200 24.47 8.95 10.46
CA ILE A 200 24.39 7.57 9.98
C ILE A 200 25.40 7.32 8.86
N VAL A 201 25.48 8.23 7.89
CA VAL A 201 26.38 8.13 6.74
C VAL A 201 27.30 9.35 6.74
N SER A 202 28.52 9.18 7.24
CA SER A 202 29.47 10.29 7.50
C SER A 202 29.83 11.15 6.29
N SER A 203 29.62 10.66 5.07
CA SER A 203 29.86 11.41 3.82
C SER A 203 28.73 12.38 3.44
N THR A 204 27.62 12.38 4.18
CA THR A 204 26.43 13.20 3.89
C THR A 204 26.36 14.43 4.79
N LYS A 205 25.47 15.38 4.45
CA LYS A 205 25.32 16.67 5.16
C LYS A 205 24.00 16.82 5.90
N GLY A 206 23.05 15.90 5.72
CA GLY A 206 21.75 15.96 6.38
C GLY A 206 21.88 15.83 7.91
N THR A 207 20.89 16.35 8.63
CA THR A 207 20.83 16.26 10.09
C THR A 207 19.55 15.57 10.51
N PHE A 208 19.65 14.76 11.56
CA PHE A 208 18.48 14.10 12.13
C PHE A 208 17.50 15.11 12.74
N THR A 209 16.21 14.94 12.45
CA THR A 209 15.12 15.61 13.14
C THR A 209 14.08 14.60 13.62
N ASN A 210 13.42 14.89 14.73
CA ASN A 210 12.31 14.08 15.23
C ASN A 210 11.10 14.16 14.31
N TRP A 211 10.23 13.15 14.37
CA TRP A 211 9.06 13.07 13.49
C TRP A 211 7.97 14.11 13.78
N TRP A 212 7.93 14.69 14.98
CA TRP A 212 7.02 15.80 15.31
C TRP A 212 7.59 17.18 14.94
N HIS A 213 8.80 17.24 14.38
CA HIS A 213 9.39 18.49 13.93
C HIS A 213 9.15 18.69 12.42
N LEU A 214 8.49 19.79 12.07
CA LEU A 214 8.22 20.18 10.69
C LEU A 214 9.39 21.02 10.16
N ASN A 215 10.13 20.51 9.17
CA ASN A 215 11.25 21.23 8.56
C ASN A 215 10.82 22.18 7.43
N GLY A 216 9.54 22.14 7.02
CA GLY A 216 9.05 22.87 5.86
C GLY A 216 9.45 22.22 4.52
N ALA A 217 9.33 22.97 3.43
CA ALA A 217 9.56 22.47 2.08
C ALA A 217 11.07 22.41 1.73
N THR A 218 11.79 21.46 2.34
CA THR A 218 13.23 21.25 2.12
C THR A 218 13.58 20.45 0.86
N GLY A 219 12.57 19.84 0.22
CA GLY A 219 12.75 18.89 -0.88
C GLY A 219 12.98 17.43 -0.43
N HIS A 220 13.21 17.18 0.86
CA HIS A 220 13.39 15.83 1.41
C HIS A 220 12.05 15.21 1.82
N GLN A 221 11.88 13.90 1.57
CA GLN A 221 10.58 13.23 1.67
C GLN A 221 10.63 11.92 2.46
N SER A 222 11.26 11.93 3.64
CA SER A 222 11.27 10.76 4.53
C SER A 222 9.91 10.53 5.19
N PHE A 223 9.33 11.54 5.85
CA PHE A 223 8.10 11.36 6.62
C PHE A 223 6.87 11.82 5.83
N PRO A 224 5.76 11.04 5.79
CA PRO A 224 5.64 9.61 6.07
C PRO A 224 6.10 8.72 4.90
N SER A 225 6.11 7.40 5.10
CA SER A 225 6.54 6.45 4.05
C SER A 225 5.46 6.16 2.99
N GLY A 226 5.81 6.39 1.72
CA GLY A 226 4.97 6.07 0.55
C GLY A 226 4.83 4.55 0.30
N HIS A 227 5.92 3.80 0.46
CA HIS A 227 5.88 2.34 0.27
C HIS A 227 5.05 1.67 1.37
N THR A 228 5.14 2.15 2.61
CA THR A 228 4.34 1.60 3.71
C THR A 228 2.86 1.91 3.53
N ILE A 229 2.47 3.13 3.12
CA ILE A 229 1.04 3.42 2.88
C ILE A 229 0.50 2.58 1.72
N ALA A 230 1.32 2.34 0.69
CA ALA A 230 0.95 1.48 -0.42
C ALA A 230 0.74 0.02 0.00
N ALA A 231 1.64 -0.53 0.84
CA ALA A 231 1.47 -1.87 1.41
C ALA A 231 0.28 -1.95 2.38
N ALA A 232 0.05 -0.89 3.16
CA ALA A 232 -1.02 -0.82 4.15
C ALA A 232 -2.43 -0.80 3.53
N ALA A 233 -2.56 -0.55 2.22
CA ALA A 233 -3.81 -0.80 1.50
C ALA A 233 -4.29 -2.26 1.63
N ALA A 234 -3.39 -3.20 1.94
CA ALA A 234 -3.74 -4.60 2.25
C ALA A 234 -4.68 -4.73 3.46
N LEU A 235 -4.73 -3.76 4.37
CA LEU A 235 -5.70 -3.72 5.48
C LEU A 235 -7.15 -3.66 4.98
N PHE A 236 -7.38 -3.30 3.72
CA PHE A 236 -8.71 -3.28 3.09
C PHE A 236 -9.12 -4.63 2.47
N LEU A 237 -8.22 -5.59 2.33
CA LEU A 237 -8.53 -6.91 1.74
C LEU A 237 -9.70 -7.66 2.42
N PRO A 238 -9.90 -7.63 3.76
CA PRO A 238 -11.00 -8.33 4.42
C PRO A 238 -12.38 -7.94 3.92
N PHE A 239 -12.54 -6.74 3.37
CA PHE A 239 -13.84 -6.25 2.88
C PHE A 239 -14.25 -6.91 1.56
N PHE A 240 -13.31 -7.49 0.82
CA PHE A 240 -13.61 -8.30 -0.37
C PHE A 240 -13.95 -9.76 -0.05
N ALA A 241 -13.71 -10.24 1.19
CA ALA A 241 -14.19 -11.55 1.59
C ALA A 241 -15.70 -11.54 1.85
N ASP A 242 -16.35 -12.65 1.51
CA ASP A 242 -17.76 -12.85 1.81
C ASP A 242 -18.04 -12.60 3.29
N ARG A 243 -19.11 -11.83 3.58
CA ARG A 243 -19.44 -11.45 4.96
C ARG A 243 -19.74 -12.65 5.86
N LYS A 244 -20.21 -13.76 5.26
CA LYS A 244 -20.42 -15.05 5.94
C LYS A 244 -19.11 -15.84 6.18
N ASN A 245 -18.04 -15.54 5.44
CA ASN A 245 -16.76 -16.24 5.54
C ASN A 245 -15.83 -15.55 6.55
N LEU A 246 -16.10 -15.73 7.84
CA LEU A 246 -15.31 -15.14 8.92
C LEU A 246 -13.85 -15.60 8.91
N LYS A 247 -13.59 -16.85 8.53
CA LYS A 247 -12.23 -17.39 8.41
C LYS A 247 -11.44 -16.63 7.33
N GLY A 248 -12.06 -16.38 6.18
CA GLY A 248 -11.47 -15.58 5.10
C GLY A 248 -11.15 -14.15 5.54
N GLN A 249 -12.09 -13.48 6.21
CA GLN A 249 -11.89 -12.12 6.73
C GLN A 249 -10.71 -12.07 7.72
N LYS A 250 -10.63 -13.02 8.66
CA LYS A 250 -9.51 -13.12 9.62
C LYS A 250 -8.19 -13.29 8.89
N ILE A 251 -8.10 -14.25 7.96
CA ILE A 251 -6.86 -14.53 7.21
C ILE A 251 -6.40 -13.28 6.47
N LEU A 252 -7.29 -12.60 5.75
CA LEU A 252 -6.96 -11.39 4.99
C LEU A 252 -6.56 -10.22 5.91
N ALA A 253 -7.19 -10.09 7.08
CA ALA A 253 -6.90 -8.98 8.00
C ALA A 253 -5.51 -9.13 8.61
N TYR A 254 -5.20 -10.32 9.14
CA TYR A 254 -3.89 -10.59 9.71
C TYR A 254 -2.80 -10.66 8.65
N SER A 255 -3.07 -11.22 7.47
CA SER A 255 -2.08 -11.23 6.38
C SER A 255 -1.77 -9.82 5.89
N GLY A 256 -2.78 -8.95 5.75
CA GLY A 256 -2.58 -7.54 5.39
C GLY A 256 -1.75 -6.78 6.42
N LEU A 257 -2.02 -7.00 7.72
CA LEU A 257 -1.21 -6.42 8.80
C LEU A 257 0.23 -6.93 8.77
N ILE A 258 0.44 -8.25 8.72
CA ILE A 258 1.77 -8.87 8.68
C ILE A 258 2.55 -8.36 7.47
N PHE A 259 1.93 -8.31 6.29
CA PHE A 259 2.55 -7.81 5.08
C PHE A 259 2.99 -6.35 5.23
N THR A 260 2.15 -5.52 5.84
CA THR A 260 2.47 -4.12 6.12
C THR A 260 3.66 -4.00 7.08
N LEU A 261 3.69 -4.80 8.15
CA LEU A 261 4.82 -4.83 9.10
C LEU A 261 6.13 -5.28 8.44
N LEU A 262 6.07 -6.26 7.53
CA LEU A 262 7.24 -6.68 6.74
C LEU A 262 7.72 -5.56 5.81
N MET A 263 6.80 -4.84 5.16
CA MET A 263 7.15 -3.65 4.38
C MET A 263 7.82 -2.58 5.25
N MET A 264 7.25 -2.27 6.42
CA MET A 264 7.84 -1.31 7.37
C MET A 264 9.29 -1.70 7.70
N ALA A 265 9.49 -2.96 8.10
CA ALA A 265 10.82 -3.49 8.41
C ALA A 265 11.78 -3.38 7.21
N ALA A 266 11.32 -3.67 6.00
CA ALA A 266 12.10 -3.56 4.78
C ALA A 266 12.55 -2.11 4.51
N ARG A 267 11.65 -1.13 4.68
CA ARG A 267 11.96 0.30 4.45
C ARG A 267 12.96 0.85 5.47
N VAL A 268 12.84 0.44 6.73
CA VAL A 268 13.80 0.80 7.79
C VAL A 268 15.15 0.12 7.54
N ARG A 269 15.15 -1.16 7.12
CA ARG A 269 16.37 -1.95 6.85
C ARG A 269 17.23 -1.31 5.77
N ILE A 270 16.67 -0.76 4.71
CA ILE A 270 17.46 -0.10 3.65
C ILE A 270 17.74 1.39 3.94
N GLY A 271 17.31 1.90 5.09
CA GLY A 271 17.50 3.30 5.46
C GLY A 271 16.69 4.29 4.62
N ALA A 272 15.64 3.83 3.94
CA ALA A 272 14.77 4.70 3.13
C ALA A 272 13.83 5.55 4.00
N HIS A 273 13.53 5.08 5.22
CA HIS A 273 12.61 5.70 6.16
C HIS A 273 13.01 5.35 7.61
N PHE A 274 12.72 6.26 8.53
CA PHE A 274 12.77 5.97 9.97
C PHE A 274 11.58 5.10 10.40
N LEU A 275 11.66 4.50 11.60
CA LEU A 275 10.57 3.67 12.13
C LEU A 275 9.29 4.49 12.31
N SER A 276 9.39 5.73 12.79
CA SER A 276 8.24 6.63 12.91
C SER A 276 7.58 6.95 11.58
N ASP A 277 8.37 7.16 10.50
CA ASP A 277 7.84 7.44 9.16
C ASP A 277 6.93 6.32 8.66
N THR A 278 7.36 5.07 8.88
CA THR A 278 6.61 3.89 8.45
C THR A 278 5.42 3.62 9.38
N THR A 279 5.59 3.85 10.69
CA THR A 279 4.52 3.68 11.68
C THR A 279 3.39 4.70 11.47
N MET A 280 3.72 5.95 11.14
CA MET A 280 2.72 6.96 10.82
C MET A 280 1.90 6.57 9.59
N SER A 281 2.53 6.03 8.55
CA SER A 281 1.78 5.52 7.38
C SER A 281 0.83 4.37 7.75
N LEU A 282 1.24 3.44 8.63
CA LEU A 282 0.34 2.41 9.14
C LEU A 282 -0.85 3.02 9.89
N ILE A 283 -0.62 4.01 10.74
CA ILE A 283 -1.67 4.72 11.49
C ILE A 283 -2.65 5.41 10.53
N ILE A 284 -2.14 6.14 9.53
CA ILE A 284 -2.97 6.82 8.52
C ILE A 284 -3.84 5.80 7.77
N ALA A 285 -3.26 4.73 7.24
CA ALA A 285 -4.02 3.71 6.53
C ALA A 285 -5.07 3.05 7.43
N ALA A 286 -4.73 2.74 8.69
CA ALA A 286 -5.65 2.15 9.65
C ALA A 286 -6.83 3.08 9.96
N LEU A 287 -6.57 4.37 10.18
CA LEU A 287 -7.60 5.38 10.45
C LEU A 287 -8.52 5.60 9.24
N VAL A 288 -7.95 5.79 8.04
CA VAL A 288 -8.74 5.99 6.82
C VAL A 288 -9.58 4.75 6.52
N THR A 289 -9.01 3.55 6.65
CA THR A 289 -9.75 2.30 6.51
C THR A 289 -10.88 2.21 7.54
N PHE A 290 -10.61 2.49 8.81
CA PHE A 290 -11.63 2.47 9.87
C PHE A 290 -12.78 3.45 9.62
N VAL A 291 -12.49 4.68 9.20
CA VAL A 291 -13.51 5.67 8.84
C VAL A 291 -14.35 5.16 7.67
N ALA A 292 -13.72 4.64 6.61
CA ALA A 292 -14.44 4.06 5.49
C ALA A 292 -15.33 2.88 5.91
N THR A 293 -14.82 1.99 6.77
CA THR A 293 -15.57 0.87 7.34
C THR A 293 -16.81 1.33 8.10
N LYS A 294 -16.70 2.39 8.89
CA LYS A 294 -17.86 2.97 9.61
C LYS A 294 -18.85 3.65 8.68
N ALA A 295 -18.36 4.32 7.62
CA ALA A 295 -19.23 4.95 6.63
C ALA A 295 -20.06 3.92 5.84
N ILE A 296 -19.50 2.74 5.52
CA ILE A 296 -20.21 1.68 4.80
C ILE A 296 -20.98 0.71 5.71
N GLY A 297 -20.93 0.90 7.04
CA GLY A 297 -21.66 0.08 8.01
C GLY A 297 -21.11 -1.33 8.23
N TYR A 298 -19.87 -1.62 7.83
CA TYR A 298 -19.26 -2.94 7.97
C TYR A 298 -18.33 -3.01 9.20
N SER A 299 -17.95 -4.22 9.60
CA SER A 299 -16.85 -4.46 10.54
C SER A 299 -15.60 -4.96 9.80
N PHE A 300 -14.41 -4.78 10.37
CA PHE A 300 -13.19 -5.40 9.80
C PHE A 300 -13.32 -6.93 9.70
N ILE A 301 -13.90 -7.53 10.74
CA ILE A 301 -14.26 -8.94 10.83
C ILE A 301 -15.67 -8.97 11.42
N GLU A 302 -16.62 -9.60 10.73
CA GLU A 302 -17.99 -9.74 11.21
C GLU A 302 -18.09 -10.61 12.47
N GLU A 303 -19.22 -10.48 13.14
CA GLU A 303 -19.58 -11.30 14.29
C GLU A 303 -20.10 -12.67 13.83
N ASP A 304 -19.76 -13.72 14.57
CA ASP A 304 -20.49 -14.98 14.49
C ASP A 304 -21.90 -14.69 15.01
N SER A 305 -22.91 -14.76 14.13
CA SER A 305 -24.33 -14.56 14.47
C SER A 305 -24.93 -15.73 15.28
N LEU A 306 -24.10 -16.46 16.03
CA LEU A 306 -24.45 -17.68 16.77
C LEU A 306 -24.28 -17.53 18.30
N ASN A 307 -24.38 -16.31 18.83
CA ASN A 307 -24.59 -16.09 20.26
C ASN A 307 -25.91 -15.35 20.49
#